data_AF-A0A0B7C6Q2-F1
#
_entry.id   AF-A0A0B7C6Q2-F1
#
_cell.length_a   1.000
_cell.length_b   1.000
_cell.length_c   1.000
_cell.angle_alpha   90.00
_cell.angle_beta   90.00
_cell.angle_gamma   90.00
#
_symmetry.space_group_name_H-M   'P 1'
#
loop_
_entity.id
_entity.type
_entity.pdbx_description
1 polymer ?
#
loop_
_entity_poly.entity_id
_entity_poly.type
_entity_poly.pdbx_seq_one_letter_code
_entity_poly.pdbx_strand_id
1 'polypeptide(L)' 'QGAEIFKVMASDSDSLPNAIITYSIMGGNINNQFIIDPRDGILQVNAPLDREETSSYSLVIQAHDSGL' A
#
# COMPACT_ATOMS: atom_id res chain seq x y z
N GLN A 1 -9.58 -13.02 -5.93
CA GLN A 1 -8.82 -12.95 -4.67
C GLN A 1 -7.37 -13.12 -5.04
N GLY A 2 -6.58 -12.05 -4.97
CA GLY A 2 -5.18 -12.00 -5.42
C GLY A 2 -4.21 -12.39 -4.32
N ALA A 3 -2.95 -12.66 -4.70
CA ALA A 3 -1.88 -12.98 -3.76
C ALA A 3 -1.48 -11.75 -2.93
N GLU A 4 -1.28 -11.96 -1.62
CA GLU A 4 -0.66 -10.97 -0.73
C GLU A 4 0.83 -10.89 -1.04
N ILE A 5 1.33 -9.67 -1.30
CA ILE A 5 2.75 -9.48 -1.63
C ILE A 5 3.52 -8.99 -0.39
N PHE A 6 3.06 -7.92 0.26
CA PHE A 6 3.73 -7.32 1.42
C PHE A 6 2.75 -6.56 2.32
N LYS A 7 3.07 -6.51 3.62
CA LYS A 7 2.44 -5.62 4.60
C LYS A 7 3.37 -4.47 4.92
N VAL A 8 2.89 -3.24 4.77
CA VAL A 8 3.61 -2.02 5.17
C VAL A 8 3.24 -1.67 6.61
N MET A 9 4.22 -1.27 7.43
CA MET A 9 4.00 -0.82 8.80
C MET A 9 4.68 0.53 9.02
N ALA A 10 3.94 1.50 9.54
CA ALA A 10 4.45 2.74 10.10
C ALA A 10 4.13 2.78 11.60
N SER A 11 5.06 3.28 12.42
CA SER A 11 4.89 3.46 13.86
C SER A 11 5.18 4.91 14.20
N ASP A 12 4.24 5.58 14.86
CA ASP A 12 4.51 6.84 15.55
C ASP A 12 5.17 6.54 16.90
N SER A 13 6.06 7.42 17.36
CA SER A 13 6.75 7.33 18.65
C SER A 13 5.94 7.94 19.80
N ASP A 14 4.89 8.71 19.49
CA ASP A 14 3.99 9.26 20.48
C ASP A 14 2.85 8.29 20.75
N SER A 15 2.93 7.71 21.94
CA SER A 15 2.07 6.64 22.41
C SER A 15 0.66 7.15 22.70
N LEU A 16 -0.24 7.09 21.73
CA LEU A 16 -1.67 7.00 21.98
C LEU A 16 -2.32 5.88 21.14
N PRO A 17 -3.31 5.13 21.66
CA PRO A 17 -3.93 4.00 20.96
C PRO A 17 -4.74 4.34 19.69
N ASN A 18 -4.61 5.55 19.16
CA ASN A 18 -5.48 6.14 18.14
C ASN A 18 -4.73 6.80 16.96
N ALA A 19 -3.47 6.43 16.70
CA ALA A 19 -2.84 6.78 15.43
C ALA A 19 -3.55 6.00 14.30
N ILE A 20 -4.63 6.57 13.75
CA ILE A 20 -5.31 6.02 12.58
C ILE A 20 -4.43 6.33 11.39
N ILE A 21 -3.50 5.42 11.11
CA ILE A 21 -2.64 5.49 9.93
C ILE A 21 -3.44 4.95 8.75
N THR A 22 -3.66 5.81 7.76
CA THR A 22 -4.30 5.43 6.50
C THR A 22 -3.26 5.27 5.40
N TYR A 23 -3.31 4.15 4.69
CA TYR A 23 -2.40 3.85 3.59
C TYR A 23 -3.03 4.11 2.22
N SER A 24 -2.26 4.69 1.29
CA SER A 24 -2.70 4.94 -0.08
C SER A 24 -1.54 4.81 -1.08
N ILE A 25 -1.85 4.43 -2.33
CA ILE A 25 -0.86 4.43 -3.42
C ILE A 25 -0.93 5.79 -4.11
N MET A 26 0.14 6.56 -4.02
CA MET A 26 0.25 7.92 -4.57
C MET A 26 0.80 7.93 -6.00
N GLY A 27 1.49 6.87 -6.42
CA GLY A 27 2.13 6.84 -7.74
C GLY A 27 2.67 5.47 -8.13
N GLY A 28 2.92 5.31 -9.44
CA GLY A 28 3.50 4.10 -10.01
C GLY A 28 2.55 2.92 -10.21
N ASN A 29 1.27 3.07 -9.85
CA ASN A 29 0.25 2.03 -10.03
C ASN A 29 -0.28 2.03 -11.47
N ILE A 30 0.54 1.53 -12.39
CA ILE A 30 0.19 1.42 -13.80
C ILE A 30 -1.01 0.48 -13.92
N ASN A 31 -2.00 0.87 -14.73
CA ASN A 31 -3.22 0.09 -15.01
C ASN A 31 -4.01 -0.37 -13.76
N ASN A 32 -3.84 0.29 -12.61
CA ASN A 32 -4.43 -0.12 -11.33
C ASN A 32 -4.16 -1.59 -10.98
N GLN A 33 -2.97 -2.08 -11.31
CA GLN A 33 -2.57 -3.47 -11.06
C GLN A 33 -2.38 -3.81 -9.58
N PHE A 34 -2.23 -2.81 -8.72
CA PHE A 34 -2.10 -2.97 -7.28
C PHE A 34 -3.21 -2.28 -6.52
N ILE A 35 -3.58 -2.85 -5.38
CA ILE A 35 -4.45 -2.24 -4.38
C ILE A 35 -3.79 -2.35 -3.00
N ILE A 36 -4.02 -1.36 -2.13
CA ILE A 36 -3.58 -1.39 -0.74
C ILE A 36 -4.79 -1.31 0.18
N ASP A 37 -4.83 -2.16 1.20
CA ASP A 37 -5.80 -2.01 2.28
C ASP A 37 -5.46 -0.74 3.08
N PRO A 38 -6.37 0.25 3.14
CA PRO A 38 -6.08 1.53 3.77
C PRO A 38 -5.92 1.44 5.29
N ARG A 39 -6.41 0.37 5.93
CA ARG A 39 -6.33 0.15 7.38
C ARG A 39 -5.13 -0.70 7.76
N ASP A 40 -4.94 -1.80 7.04
CA ASP A 40 -3.93 -2.81 7.40
C ASP A 40 -2.61 -2.63 6.64
N GLY A 41 -2.56 -1.75 5.63
CA GLY A 41 -1.37 -1.51 4.81
C GLY A 41 -0.98 -2.70 3.94
N ILE A 42 -1.93 -3.60 3.64
CA ILE A 42 -1.68 -4.82 2.88
C ILE A 42 -1.74 -4.51 1.39
N LEU A 43 -0.61 -4.66 0.69
CA LEU A 43 -0.53 -4.49 -0.76
C LEU A 43 -0.81 -5.82 -1.47
N GLN A 44 -1.75 -5.80 -2.40
CA GLN A 44 -2.21 -6.97 -3.16
C GLN A 44 -2.22 -6.70 -4.66
N VAL A 45 -2.13 -7.77 -5.44
CA VAL A 45 -2.37 -7.74 -6.88
C VAL A 45 -3.86 -7.62 -7.15
N ASN A 46 -4.25 -6.55 -7.83
CA ASN A 46 -5.62 -6.25 -8.24
C ASN A 46 -5.93 -6.73 -9.66
N ALA A 47 -4.93 -6.75 -10.55
CA ALA A 47 -5.07 -7.21 -11.92
C ALA A 47 -3.84 -8.02 -12.38
N PRO A 48 -3.95 -8.89 -13.41
CA PRO A 48 -2.84 -9.71 -13.90
C PRO A 48 -1.57 -8.89 -14.17
N LEU A 49 -0.43 -9.47 -13.78
CA LEU A 49 0.90 -8.92 -14.04
C LEU A 49 1.53 -9.72 -15.15
N ASP A 50 1.80 -9.06 -16.28
CA ASP A 50 2.63 -9.63 -17.34
C ASP A 50 4.03 -9.03 -17.26
N ARG A 51 5.03 -9.90 -17.05
CA ARG A 51 6.43 -9.51 -16.94
C ARG A 51 7.03 -9.10 -18.28
N GLU A 52 6.49 -9.61 -19.40
CA GLU A 52 6.94 -9.26 -20.75
C GLU A 52 6.48 -7.84 -21.12
N GLU A 53 5.31 -7.43 -20.63
CA GLU A 53 4.82 -6.06 -20.77
C GLU A 53 5.49 -5.10 -19.77
N THR A 54 5.55 -5.46 -18.49
CA THR A 54 6.14 -4.63 -17.44
C THR A 54 6.96 -5.48 -16.49
N SER A 55 8.28 -5.35 -16.58
CA SER A 55 9.23 -6.18 -15.83
C SER A 55 9.47 -5.71 -14.39
N SER A 56 9.12 -4.47 -14.06
CA SER A 56 9.30 -3.89 -12.71
C SER A 56 8.32 -2.75 -12.44
N TYR A 57 7.86 -2.64 -11.19
CA TYR A 57 7.02 -1.55 -10.71
C TYR A 57 7.72 -0.79 -9.60
N SER A 58 7.64 0.54 -9.62
CA SER A 58 8.09 1.42 -8.54
C SER A 58 6.88 2.15 -7.98
N LEU A 59 6.36 1.68 -6.84
CA LEU A 59 5.19 2.24 -6.19
C LEU A 59 5.58 3.27 -5.14
N VAL A 60 4.83 4.38 -5.09
CA VAL A 60 4.93 5.36 -4.01
C VAL A 60 3.73 5.15 -3.10
N ILE A 61 3.97 4.72 -1.86
CA ILE A 61 2.93 4.50 -0.85
C ILE A 61 3.02 5.62 0.19
N GLN A 62 1.89 6.24 0.51
CA GLN A 62 1.77 7.19 1.60
C GLN A 62 1.15 6.49 2.80
N ALA A 63 1.72 6.73 3.98
CA ALA A 63 1.09 6.49 5.27
C ALA A 63 0.76 7.87 5.85
N HIS A 64 -0.53 8.13 6.08
CA HIS A 64 -1.00 9.38 6.67
C HIS A 64 -1.54 9.09 8.07
N ASP A 65 -0.88 9.62 9.08
CA ASP A 65 -1.40 9.58 10.44
C ASP A 65 -2.45 10.68 10.65
N SER A 66 -3.62 10.29 11.15
CA SER A 66 -4.67 11.21 11.60
C SER A 66 -4.68 11.37 13.13
N GLY A 67 -3.62 10.90 13.81
CA GLY A 67 -3.34 11.20 15.20
C GLY A 67 -3.26 12.71 15.46
N LEU A 68 -3.71 13.12 16.65
CA LEU A 68 -3.65 14.50 17.14
C LEU A 68 -2.23 14.88 17.55
#